data_AF-A0A2B4RXF3-F1
#
_entry.id   AF-A0A2B4RXF3-F1
#
_cell.length_a   1.000
_cell.length_b   1.000
_cell.length_c   1.000
_cell.angle_alpha   90.00
_cell.angle_beta   90.00
_cell.angle_gamma   90.00
#
_symmetry.space_group_name_H-M   'P 1'
#
loop_
_entity.id
_entity.type
_entity.pdbx_description
1 polymer ?
#
loop_
_entity_poly.entity_id
_entity_poly.type
_entity_poly.pdbx_seq_one_letter_code
_entity_poly.pdbx_strand_id
1 'polypeptide(L)'
;MDAVIRHTVREEIRRQGQNSNEHVESASTSSKAASREANQRTARELSGLFDRIRGHSREKKRKTDKEHQVQVRWIHYDEQAESFVPVRQKNGGGNRFVAYTVSEPPTVEELKQEATALFFPDGRTSHRHGKPNLILGISESFLDDSWSSAALAVDNYNLFREDRHTGAGGGLLIYVPSHLHVKRRSDLEIEGVETIWLELQFPRSKSRLFCFVYRPPSTNVAFTGLLEEMLSHSDCKNLSTVVLGDFHFDLLEMPRPSTTKNYLNIFQTLGFEQLITKATRPISNSLLDHIFVSQKNFFTDSGTLSLSLSDHLPIFVSLNSRSNIFKQPGHKTLHIRSRKSLSIDAFIDGLSCAPWSTLEVFNDPSEAIEQWYLLFNDVLDAHAPVKSCRIKRPRPPDWFSAEIGVAIKERNRLHKLALAHNNSSNWDAYRHARNKVVHMIRSAKRLFYRNAIKSNLDNPKNIWRIIRNISPAKCSNLPGHLSVNGNIVNDNTEIANQFNDHFANITYSVDLGVAPLYPNWDYISEFVASRLPSSASLFTITPISEQDVESSLSRLKSKKAVGLDGVDGCFLQIAAPAISNSLRTVFNLSISSGVFSDA
;
A
#
# COMPACT_ATOMS: atom_id res chain seq x y z
N MET A 1 -15.02 1.02 15.51
CA MET A 1 -15.04 2.51 15.54
C MET A 1 -15.25 3.14 14.16
N ASP A 2 -14.68 2.58 13.08
CA ASP A 2 -14.96 3.02 11.69
C ASP A 2 -16.40 2.68 11.24
N ALA A 3 -17.03 1.59 11.73
CA ALA A 3 -18.44 1.27 11.47
C ALA A 3 -19.44 2.29 12.02
N VAL A 4 -19.20 2.87 13.20
CA VAL A 4 -20.07 3.90 13.78
C VAL A 4 -20.08 5.14 12.89
N ILE A 5 -18.93 5.48 12.30
CA ILE A 5 -18.79 6.61 11.36
C ILE A 5 -19.51 6.31 10.04
N ARG A 6 -19.44 5.06 9.53
CA ARG A 6 -20.15 4.63 8.33
C ARG A 6 -21.67 4.63 8.52
N HIS A 7 -22.16 4.24 9.70
CA HIS A 7 -23.57 4.31 10.05
C HIS A 7 -24.06 5.76 10.11
N THR A 8 -23.30 6.67 10.75
CA THR A 8 -23.66 8.10 10.79
C THR A 8 -23.68 8.74 9.40
N VAL A 9 -22.75 8.39 8.51
CA VAL A 9 -22.70 8.92 7.14
C VAL A 9 -23.82 8.35 6.26
N ARG A 10 -24.17 7.06 6.42
CA ARG A 10 -25.33 6.45 5.73
C ARG A 10 -26.66 7.07 6.17
N GLU A 11 -26.85 7.30 7.47
CA GLU A 11 -28.04 7.96 8.00
C GLU A 11 -28.16 9.43 7.53
N GLU A 12 -27.04 10.13 7.43
CA GLU A 12 -27.03 11.52 6.92
C GLU A 12 -27.36 11.59 5.42
N ILE A 13 -26.87 10.63 4.62
CA ILE A 13 -27.22 10.52 3.19
C ILE A 13 -28.71 10.15 3.03
N ARG A 14 -29.24 9.27 3.88
CA ARG A 14 -30.65 8.88 3.89
C ARG A 14 -31.57 10.05 4.27
N ARG A 15 -31.16 10.90 5.22
CA ARG A 15 -31.86 12.14 5.58
C ARG A 15 -31.86 13.19 4.45
N GLN A 16 -30.75 13.31 3.71
CA GLN A 16 -30.67 14.25 2.57
C GLN A 16 -31.46 13.77 1.35
N GLY A 17 -31.64 12.45 1.18
CA GLY A 17 -32.49 11.86 0.14
C GLY A 17 -34.00 11.95 0.43
N GLN A 18 -34.42 12.12 1.69
CA GLN A 18 -35.84 12.31 2.04
C GLN A 18 -36.30 13.78 1.91
N ASN A 19 -35.38 14.75 1.99
CA ASN A 19 -35.71 16.17 1.82
C ASN A 19 -35.75 16.65 0.36
N SER A 20 -35.59 15.77 -0.62
CA SER A 20 -35.57 16.11 -2.06
C SER A 20 -36.84 15.73 -2.82
N ASN A 21 -37.91 15.29 -2.13
CA ASN A 21 -39.17 14.88 -2.76
C ASN A 21 -40.37 15.80 -2.52
N GLU A 22 -40.19 17.00 -1.99
CA GLU A 22 -41.23 18.03 -1.92
C GLU A 22 -40.74 19.32 -2.60
N HIS A 23 -40.83 19.35 -3.93
CA HIS A 23 -41.30 20.48 -4.75
C HIS A 23 -40.94 20.24 -6.22
N VAL A 24 -41.94 19.74 -6.95
CA VAL A 24 -42.04 19.85 -8.40
C VAL A 24 -43.14 20.87 -8.71
N GLU A 25 -43.02 21.52 -9.86
CA GLU A 25 -43.84 22.58 -10.49
C GLU A 25 -43.30 24.01 -10.24
N SER A 26 -43.01 24.85 -11.22
CA SER A 26 -43.25 24.86 -12.67
C SER A 26 -42.38 25.94 -13.33
N ALA A 27 -41.99 25.74 -14.61
CA ALA A 27 -41.91 26.73 -15.70
C ALA A 27 -40.69 26.56 -16.62
N SER A 28 -40.98 26.06 -17.82
CA SER A 28 -40.25 26.15 -19.09
C SER A 28 -39.98 27.61 -19.50
N THR A 29 -38.86 28.02 -20.11
CA THR A 29 -38.54 27.86 -21.54
C THR A 29 -37.25 28.65 -21.89
N SER A 30 -36.57 28.23 -22.97
CA SER A 30 -35.91 29.05 -24.00
C SER A 30 -34.45 29.54 -23.86
N SER A 31 -33.67 29.02 -24.83
CA SER A 31 -32.67 29.67 -25.70
C SER A 31 -31.34 30.18 -25.15
N LYS A 32 -30.30 29.43 -25.54
CA LYS A 32 -28.97 29.93 -25.93
C LYS A 32 -29.11 31.03 -26.98
N ALA A 33 -28.67 32.26 -26.66
CA ALA A 33 -27.97 33.21 -27.55
C ALA A 33 -27.93 34.60 -26.89
N ALA A 34 -27.02 34.79 -25.94
CA ALA A 34 -26.54 36.10 -25.54
C ALA A 34 -25.08 35.97 -25.08
N SER A 35 -24.22 35.67 -26.04
CA SER A 35 -22.78 35.84 -25.87
C SER A 35 -22.45 37.33 -25.76
N ARG A 36 -21.45 37.65 -24.93
CA ARG A 36 -20.68 38.91 -24.95
C ARG A 36 -21.49 40.16 -24.54
N GLU A 37 -21.65 40.37 -23.24
CA GLU A 37 -21.62 41.70 -22.59
C GLU A 37 -21.90 41.57 -21.07
N ALA A 38 -20.96 40.98 -20.32
CA ALA A 38 -20.98 41.06 -18.86
C ALA A 38 -19.58 40.94 -18.25
N ASN A 39 -18.54 41.35 -18.99
CA ASN A 39 -17.14 41.30 -18.57
C ASN A 39 -16.50 42.69 -18.38
N GLN A 40 -17.29 43.77 -18.18
CA GLN A 40 -16.74 45.13 -18.10
C GLN A 40 -17.34 46.07 -17.03
N ARG A 41 -18.05 45.57 -16.01
CA ARG A 41 -18.57 46.44 -14.94
C ARG A 41 -18.37 46.01 -13.48
N THR A 42 -17.47 45.06 -13.21
CA THR A 42 -17.07 44.73 -11.82
C THR A 42 -15.55 44.62 -11.66
N ALA A 43 -14.82 45.42 -12.45
CA ALA A 43 -13.37 45.59 -12.38
C ALA A 43 -12.96 47.04 -12.03
N ARG A 44 -13.86 47.83 -11.43
CA ARG A 44 -13.63 49.26 -11.14
C ARG A 44 -13.95 49.73 -9.71
N GLU A 45 -14.11 48.84 -8.73
CA GLU A 45 -14.35 49.25 -7.33
C GLU A 45 -13.38 48.69 -6.28
N LEU A 46 -12.19 48.19 -6.68
CA LEU A 46 -11.15 47.81 -5.69
C LEU A 46 -9.73 48.25 -6.07
N SER A 47 -9.56 49.30 -6.88
CA SER A 47 -8.24 49.91 -7.16
C SER A 47 -7.95 51.16 -6.32
N GLY A 48 -8.65 51.37 -5.20
CA GLY A 48 -8.51 52.55 -4.34
C GLY A 48 -7.87 52.31 -2.96
N LEU A 49 -7.55 51.06 -2.61
CA LEU A 49 -7.09 50.71 -1.26
C LEU A 49 -5.57 50.42 -1.16
N PHE A 50 -4.87 50.24 -2.29
CA PHE A 50 -3.43 49.91 -2.30
C PHE A 50 -2.48 51.09 -2.53
N ASP A 51 -2.99 52.27 -2.89
CA ASP A 51 -2.18 53.47 -3.06
C ASP A 51 -2.07 54.34 -1.79
N ARG A 52 -2.72 53.92 -0.70
CA ARG A 52 -2.67 54.64 0.60
C ARG A 52 -1.64 54.06 1.59
N ILE A 53 -0.83 53.07 1.18
CA ILE A 53 0.25 52.48 2.00
C ILE A 53 1.65 52.73 1.41
N ARG A 54 1.78 53.39 0.25
CA ARG A 54 3.09 53.76 -0.32
C ARG A 54 3.45 55.22 -0.02
N GLY A 55 3.80 55.48 1.23
CA GLY A 55 4.61 56.64 1.61
C GLY A 55 6.08 56.25 1.61
N HIS A 56 6.87 56.81 0.69
CA HIS A 56 8.32 56.59 0.60
C HIS A 56 9.06 57.13 1.82
N SER A 57 10.01 56.35 2.35
CA SER A 57 11.26 56.89 2.86
C SER A 57 12.43 56.08 2.28
N ARG A 58 13.40 56.80 1.71
CA ARG A 58 14.62 56.30 1.07
C ARG A 58 15.60 55.82 2.14
N GLU A 59 16.11 54.60 2.03
CA GLU A 59 17.39 54.22 2.67
C GLU A 59 18.30 53.37 1.77
N LYS A 60 19.59 53.53 2.03
CA LYS A 60 20.77 53.35 1.17
C LYS A 60 21.06 51.88 0.82
N LYS A 61 21.70 51.65 -0.35
CA LYS A 61 22.40 50.39 -0.70
C LYS A 61 23.32 49.99 0.47
N ARG A 62 22.98 48.94 1.21
CA ARG A 62 23.85 48.36 2.26
C ARG A 62 24.94 47.49 1.63
N LYS A 63 26.15 47.62 2.20
CA LYS A 63 27.32 46.75 1.98
C LYS A 63 26.89 45.28 2.11
N THR A 64 27.42 44.42 1.24
CA THR A 64 27.31 42.97 1.36
C THR A 64 27.78 42.52 2.75
N ASP A 65 26.88 41.91 3.53
CA ASP A 65 27.23 41.33 4.83
C ASP A 65 28.27 40.22 4.61
N LYS A 66 29.34 40.23 5.41
CA LYS A 66 30.34 39.17 5.38
C LYS A 66 29.71 37.88 5.91
N GLU A 67 29.81 36.81 5.13
CA GLU A 67 29.40 35.47 5.52
C GLU A 67 30.40 34.90 6.53
N HIS A 68 29.91 34.45 7.68
CA HIS A 68 30.69 33.85 8.76
C HIS A 68 30.39 32.35 8.81
N GLN A 69 31.34 31.55 9.29
CA GLN A 69 31.19 30.10 9.37
C GLN A 69 31.46 29.60 10.79
N VAL A 70 30.54 28.82 11.34
CA VAL A 70 30.73 28.08 12.59
C VAL A 70 31.20 26.66 12.26
N GLN A 71 32.38 26.30 12.74
CA GLN A 71 32.91 24.95 12.60
C GLN A 71 32.23 24.00 13.58
N VAL A 72 31.67 22.90 13.08
CA VAL A 72 31.01 21.87 13.88
C VAL A 72 31.84 20.57 13.84
N ARG A 73 32.14 20.01 15.02
CA ARG A 73 32.95 18.79 15.19
C ARG A 73 32.19 17.73 15.97
N TRP A 74 32.39 16.47 15.60
CA TRP A 74 31.95 15.34 16.40
C TRP A 74 33.01 15.06 17.47
N ILE A 75 32.63 15.23 18.74
CA ILE A 75 33.48 15.01 19.91
C ILE A 75 32.86 13.87 20.72
N HIS A 76 33.69 12.93 21.16
CA HIS A 76 33.30 11.98 22.19
C HIS A 76 33.98 12.36 23.50
N TYR A 77 33.33 12.07 24.62
CA TYR A 77 33.96 12.23 25.93
C TYR A 77 34.77 10.97 26.23
N ASP A 78 36.08 11.13 26.38
CA ASP A 78 36.96 10.06 26.82
C ASP A 78 36.93 10.05 28.36
N GLU A 79 36.30 9.03 28.94
CA GLU A 79 36.15 8.89 30.39
C GLU A 79 37.49 8.65 31.10
N GLN A 80 38.51 8.11 30.43
CA GLN A 80 39.83 7.89 31.03
C GLN A 80 40.69 9.14 31.04
N ALA A 81 40.54 9.99 30.01
CA ALA A 81 41.26 11.27 29.91
C ALA A 81 40.44 12.47 30.41
N GLU A 82 39.22 12.23 30.93
CA GLU A 82 38.22 13.20 31.37
C GLU A 82 38.03 14.41 30.42
N SER A 83 38.22 14.20 29.11
CA SER A 83 38.26 15.28 28.14
C SER A 83 37.51 14.95 26.86
N PHE A 84 36.97 15.98 26.20
CA PHE A 84 36.26 15.84 24.95
C PHE A 84 37.23 15.78 23.77
N VAL A 85 37.38 14.60 23.17
CA VAL A 85 38.32 14.37 22.07
C VAL A 85 37.58 14.35 20.73
N PRO A 86 38.07 15.06 19.69
CA PRO A 86 37.48 15.02 18.34
C PRO A 86 37.66 13.64 17.70
N VAL A 87 36.59 13.08 17.16
CA VAL A 87 36.61 11.74 16.57
C VAL A 87 37.12 11.80 15.13
N ARG A 88 38.34 11.33 14.92
CA ARG A 88 38.93 11.16 13.58
C ARG A 88 38.70 9.73 13.11
N GLN A 89 37.82 9.52 12.13
CA GLN A 89 37.74 8.25 11.38
C GLN A 89 37.95 8.44 9.88
N LYS A 90 38.61 7.45 9.28
CA LYS A 90 39.14 7.43 7.90
C LYS A 90 38.09 7.67 6.80
N ASN A 91 36.78 7.53 7.05
CA ASN A 91 35.73 7.55 6.03
C ASN A 91 34.51 8.44 6.38
N GLY A 92 34.71 9.75 6.61
CA GLY A 92 33.62 10.73 6.39
C GLY A 92 33.27 11.72 7.51
N GLY A 93 33.94 11.68 8.66
CA GLY A 93 33.75 12.64 9.77
C GLY A 93 34.62 13.90 9.68
N GLY A 94 34.73 14.52 8.49
CA GLY A 94 35.52 15.75 8.31
C GLY A 94 34.89 16.98 8.97
N ASN A 95 35.67 18.05 9.13
CA ASN A 95 35.18 19.36 9.58
C ASN A 95 34.01 19.81 8.69
N ARG A 96 32.86 20.10 9.32
CA ARG A 96 31.70 20.67 8.63
C ARG A 96 31.47 22.09 9.16
N PHE A 97 30.97 22.97 8.31
CA PHE A 97 30.79 24.38 8.62
C PHE A 97 29.34 24.76 8.37
N VAL A 98 28.74 25.48 9.32
CA VAL A 98 27.43 26.12 9.16
C VAL A 98 27.67 27.59 8.87
N ALA A 99 27.25 28.06 7.71
CA ALA A 99 27.41 29.45 7.29
C ALA A 99 26.25 30.32 7.79
N TYR A 100 26.53 31.55 8.21
CA TYR A 100 25.54 32.52 8.66
C TYR A 100 26.00 33.96 8.44
N THR A 101 25.08 34.92 8.46
CA THR A 101 25.40 36.35 8.38
C THR A 101 25.23 37.02 9.73
N VAL A 102 25.97 38.09 10.00
CA VAL A 102 25.92 38.81 11.30
C VAL A 102 24.55 39.45 11.56
N SER A 103 23.79 39.74 10.50
CA SER A 103 22.44 40.26 10.55
C SER A 103 21.40 39.23 11.00
N GLU A 104 21.66 37.93 10.82
CA GLU A 104 20.80 36.82 11.24
C GLU A 104 21.65 35.70 11.88
N PRO A 105 22.14 35.90 13.12
CA PRO A 105 22.90 34.86 13.82
C PRO A 105 21.98 33.70 14.22
N PRO A 106 22.35 32.44 13.91
CA PRO A 106 21.50 31.29 14.18
C PRO A 106 21.43 31.04 15.69
N THR A 107 20.24 30.70 16.17
CA THR A 107 20.04 30.31 17.56
C THR A 107 20.76 28.99 17.87
N VAL A 108 21.05 28.74 19.15
CA VAL A 108 21.70 27.49 19.58
C VAL A 108 20.93 26.24 19.14
N GLU A 109 19.60 26.34 19.08
CA GLU A 109 18.74 25.22 18.67
C GLU A 109 18.73 25.01 17.16
N GLU A 110 18.79 26.08 16.36
CA GLU A 110 18.96 26.01 14.90
C GLU A 110 20.33 25.45 14.53
N LEU A 111 21.40 25.90 15.21
CA LEU A 111 22.74 25.34 15.07
C LEU A 111 22.78 23.84 15.39
N LYS A 112 22.07 23.39 16.44
CA LYS A 112 21.96 21.96 16.77
C LYS A 112 21.21 21.18 15.69
N GLN A 113 20.13 21.74 15.14
CA GLN A 113 19.34 21.08 14.10
C GLN A 113 20.11 20.94 12.79
N GLU A 114 20.78 22.01 12.33
CA GLU A 114 21.60 21.98 11.12
C GLU A 114 22.83 21.09 11.28
N ALA A 115 23.50 21.14 12.44
CA ALA A 115 24.59 20.22 12.77
C ALA A 115 24.13 18.76 12.74
N THR A 116 22.96 18.46 13.34
CA THR A 116 22.39 17.11 13.35
C THR A 116 22.05 16.64 11.93
N ALA A 117 21.51 17.51 11.08
CA ALA A 117 21.20 17.20 9.69
C ALA A 117 22.46 16.93 8.85
N LEU A 118 23.57 17.62 9.13
CA LEU A 118 24.86 17.43 8.45
C LEU A 118 25.52 16.08 8.76
N PHE A 119 25.42 15.58 10.00
CA PHE A 119 26.01 14.30 10.41
C PHE A 119 25.04 13.11 10.28
N PHE A 120 23.73 13.36 10.34
CA PHE A 120 22.68 12.34 10.26
C PHE A 120 21.56 12.74 9.28
N PRO A 121 21.84 12.82 7.96
CA PRO A 121 20.86 13.25 6.95
C PRO A 121 19.61 12.35 6.85
N ASP A 122 19.61 11.19 7.51
CA ASP A 122 18.62 10.12 7.32
C ASP A 122 17.80 9.75 8.59
N GLY A 123 17.58 10.67 9.54
CA GLY A 123 16.65 10.56 10.69
C GLY A 123 15.95 9.19 10.83
N ARG A 124 16.65 8.20 11.41
CA ARG A 124 16.29 6.79 11.26
C ARG A 124 15.16 6.42 12.23
N THR A 125 13.96 6.22 11.68
CA THR A 125 12.99 5.23 12.19
C THR A 125 12.73 4.19 11.11
N SER A 126 12.76 2.93 11.54
CA SER A 126 12.82 1.72 10.74
C SER A 126 11.46 1.31 10.17
N HIS A 127 11.18 1.73 8.94
CA HIS A 127 10.36 0.93 8.03
C HIS A 127 11.09 0.88 6.67
N ARG A 128 11.71 -0.28 6.42
CA ARG A 128 12.40 -0.64 5.17
C ARG A 128 11.37 -1.25 4.23
N HIS A 129 11.50 -1.00 2.93
CA HIS A 129 10.84 -1.84 1.93
C HIS A 129 11.36 -3.28 2.04
N GLY A 130 10.63 -4.23 1.48
CA GLY A 130 11.06 -5.63 1.34
C GLY A 130 10.36 -6.57 2.30
N LYS A 131 9.04 -6.72 2.12
CA LYS A 131 8.16 -7.73 2.75
C LYS A 131 7.99 -7.56 4.29
N PRO A 132 6.76 -7.35 4.80
CA PRO A 132 6.54 -7.28 6.24
C PRO A 132 6.93 -8.62 6.87
N ASN A 133 7.61 -8.64 8.02
CA ASN A 133 8.01 -9.89 8.70
C ASN A 133 7.29 -10.12 10.03
N LEU A 134 6.31 -9.26 10.34
CA LEU A 134 5.52 -9.36 11.55
C LEU A 134 4.25 -10.14 11.24
N ILE A 135 3.95 -11.17 12.02
CA ILE A 135 2.61 -11.77 12.08
C ILE A 135 1.91 -11.14 13.28
N LEU A 136 0.70 -10.63 13.09
CA LEU A 136 -0.04 -9.94 14.13
C LEU A 136 -1.37 -10.65 14.37
N GLY A 137 -1.58 -11.14 15.59
CA GLY A 137 -2.89 -11.60 16.07
C GLY A 137 -3.52 -10.55 16.97
N ILE A 138 -4.82 -10.35 16.83
CA ILE A 138 -5.64 -9.46 17.65
C ILE A 138 -6.81 -10.28 18.17
N SER A 139 -6.89 -10.42 19.50
CA SER A 139 -8.07 -10.90 20.21
C SER A 139 -9.03 -9.75 20.49
N GLU A 140 -10.29 -10.07 20.72
CA GLU A 140 -11.37 -9.10 20.94
C GLU A 140 -11.45 -8.06 19.82
N SER A 141 -11.60 -8.53 18.58
CA SER A 141 -11.74 -7.65 17.43
C SER A 141 -13.07 -6.87 17.47
N PHE A 142 -14.10 -7.41 18.14
CA PHE A 142 -15.48 -6.92 18.15
C PHE A 142 -16.03 -6.68 16.73
N LEU A 143 -15.59 -7.50 15.78
CA LEU A 143 -16.05 -7.47 14.41
C LEU A 143 -17.25 -8.40 14.21
N ASP A 144 -18.05 -8.05 13.21
CA ASP A 144 -19.23 -8.80 12.76
C ASP A 144 -19.30 -8.76 11.23
N ASP A 145 -20.27 -9.48 10.68
CA ASP A 145 -20.50 -9.60 9.23
C ASP A 145 -20.84 -8.27 8.54
N SER A 146 -21.15 -7.19 9.30
CA SER A 146 -21.36 -5.86 8.72
C SER A 146 -20.07 -5.22 8.20
N TRP A 147 -18.91 -5.71 8.66
CA TRP A 147 -17.61 -5.28 8.19
C TRP A 147 -17.12 -6.14 7.04
N SER A 148 -16.85 -5.55 5.87
CA SER A 148 -16.20 -6.27 4.79
C SER A 148 -14.71 -6.53 5.09
N SER A 149 -14.18 -7.68 4.68
CA SER A 149 -12.74 -7.97 4.81
C SER A 149 -11.87 -6.95 4.09
N ALA A 150 -12.35 -6.40 2.98
CA ALA A 150 -11.70 -5.30 2.30
C ALA A 150 -11.45 -4.13 3.27
N ALA A 151 -12.45 -3.74 4.07
CA ALA A 151 -12.38 -2.62 5.02
C ALA A 151 -11.26 -2.74 6.05
N LEU A 152 -10.80 -3.96 6.27
CA LEU A 152 -9.80 -4.34 7.26
C LEU A 152 -8.46 -4.68 6.58
N ALA A 153 -8.38 -4.64 5.25
CA ALA A 153 -7.17 -5.02 4.53
C ALA A 153 -6.00 -4.07 4.86
N VAL A 154 -4.84 -4.66 5.10
CA VAL A 154 -3.57 -3.94 5.27
C VAL A 154 -2.65 -4.32 4.12
N ASP A 155 -2.05 -3.31 3.48
CA ASP A 155 -1.16 -3.54 2.34
C ASP A 155 -0.03 -4.51 2.68
N ASN A 156 0.17 -5.50 1.81
CA ASN A 156 1.15 -6.60 1.95
C ASN A 156 0.85 -7.59 3.10
N TYR A 157 -0.40 -7.71 3.53
CA TYR A 157 -0.85 -8.73 4.47
C TYR A 157 -2.06 -9.50 3.93
N ASN A 158 -2.07 -10.80 4.22
CA ASN A 158 -3.24 -11.67 4.15
C ASN A 158 -4.01 -11.54 5.47
N LEU A 159 -5.34 -11.45 5.36
CA LEU A 159 -6.23 -11.27 6.50
C LEU A 159 -7.00 -12.57 6.78
N PHE A 160 -6.94 -13.03 8.02
CA PHE A 160 -7.76 -14.12 8.54
C PHE A 160 -8.57 -13.58 9.71
N ARG A 161 -9.85 -13.95 9.81
CA ARG A 161 -10.69 -13.52 10.92
C ARG A 161 -11.74 -14.57 11.28
N GLU A 162 -12.13 -14.54 12.54
CA GLU A 162 -13.25 -15.30 13.09
C GLU A 162 -14.10 -14.30 13.87
N ASP A 163 -15.29 -14.04 13.35
CA ASP A 163 -16.22 -13.08 13.94
C ASP A 163 -17.22 -13.81 14.82
N ARG A 164 -17.69 -13.14 15.87
CA ARG A 164 -18.68 -13.74 16.76
C ARG A 164 -20.08 -13.47 16.22
N HIS A 165 -20.77 -14.52 15.77
CA HIS A 165 -22.14 -14.38 15.24
C HIS A 165 -23.20 -14.16 16.34
N THR A 166 -22.93 -14.52 17.60
CA THR A 166 -23.87 -14.36 18.72
C THR A 166 -23.20 -13.90 20.03
N GLY A 167 -23.82 -12.92 20.70
CA GLY A 167 -23.33 -12.32 21.95
C GLY A 167 -22.47 -11.06 21.75
N ALA A 168 -22.16 -10.37 22.85
CA ALA A 168 -21.28 -9.21 22.86
C ALA A 168 -19.83 -9.63 23.18
N GLY A 169 -18.86 -9.17 22.40
CA GLY A 169 -17.42 -9.37 22.65
C GLY A 169 -16.76 -10.47 21.82
N GLY A 170 -15.44 -10.63 21.99
CA GLY A 170 -14.64 -11.67 21.31
C GLY A 170 -14.28 -11.39 19.85
N GLY A 171 -13.99 -12.46 19.13
CA GLY A 171 -13.53 -12.43 17.74
C GLY A 171 -12.00 -12.32 17.61
N LEU A 172 -11.49 -12.94 16.56
CA LEU A 172 -10.06 -13.02 16.24
C LEU A 172 -9.78 -12.35 14.89
N LEU A 173 -8.67 -11.61 14.81
CA LEU A 173 -8.20 -10.98 13.58
C LEU A 173 -6.69 -11.15 13.44
N ILE A 174 -6.25 -11.83 12.38
CA ILE A 174 -4.85 -12.17 12.15
C ILE A 174 -4.39 -11.59 10.82
N TYR A 175 -3.27 -10.87 10.87
CA TYR A 175 -2.54 -10.37 9.72
C TYR A 175 -1.26 -11.18 9.54
N VAL A 176 -1.16 -11.86 8.40
CA VAL A 176 0.04 -12.60 7.99
C VAL A 176 0.67 -11.88 6.81
N PRO A 177 1.99 -11.64 6.77
CA PRO A 177 2.64 -11.08 5.61
C PRO A 177 2.29 -11.82 4.31
N SER A 178 1.86 -11.09 3.28
CA SER A 178 1.36 -11.68 2.03
C SER A 178 2.39 -12.50 1.24
N HIS A 179 3.67 -12.33 1.58
CA HIS A 179 4.77 -13.07 0.99
C HIS A 179 5.07 -14.41 1.67
N LEU A 180 4.49 -14.67 2.85
CA LEU A 180 4.58 -15.95 3.53
C LEU A 180 3.46 -16.85 3.01
N HIS A 181 3.79 -18.12 2.78
CA HIS A 181 2.79 -19.10 2.44
C HIS A 181 2.03 -19.50 3.71
N VAL A 182 0.70 -19.44 3.62
CA VAL A 182 -0.21 -19.62 4.75
C VAL A 182 -1.42 -20.46 4.33
N LYS A 183 -1.72 -21.50 5.10
CA LYS A 183 -2.91 -22.33 4.94
C LYS A 183 -3.71 -22.31 6.25
N ARG A 184 -4.99 -21.93 6.19
CA ARG A 184 -5.89 -22.09 7.35
C ARG A 184 -6.17 -23.58 7.56
N ARG A 185 -6.04 -24.05 8.79
CA ARG A 185 -6.23 -25.45 9.19
C ARG A 185 -7.52 -25.59 9.98
N SER A 186 -8.64 -25.39 9.30
CA SER A 186 -9.97 -25.55 9.90
C SER A 186 -10.26 -26.97 10.37
N ASP A 187 -9.48 -27.98 9.93
CA ASP A 187 -9.51 -29.33 10.48
C ASP A 187 -9.00 -29.43 11.94
N LEU A 188 -8.33 -28.38 12.44
CA LEU A 188 -7.87 -28.26 13.83
C LEU A 188 -8.74 -27.31 14.66
N GLU A 189 -9.72 -26.65 14.05
CA GLU A 189 -10.63 -25.72 14.73
C GLU A 189 -11.81 -26.52 15.32
N ILE A 190 -12.03 -26.41 16.63
CA ILE A 190 -13.10 -27.14 17.36
C ILE A 190 -14.17 -26.15 17.80
N GLU A 191 -15.43 -26.50 17.56
CA GLU A 191 -16.57 -25.70 18.01
C GLU A 191 -16.58 -25.52 19.53
N GLY A 192 -16.83 -24.30 20.00
CA GLY A 192 -16.77 -23.95 21.42
C GLY A 192 -15.42 -23.42 21.90
N VAL A 193 -14.38 -23.41 21.05
CA VAL A 193 -13.09 -22.76 21.31
C VAL A 193 -12.84 -21.71 20.23
N GLU A 194 -12.83 -20.42 20.60
CA GLU A 194 -12.57 -19.34 19.63
C GLU A 194 -11.08 -19.38 19.22
N THR A 195 -10.79 -19.99 18.07
CA THR A 195 -9.44 -20.19 17.57
C THR A 195 -9.31 -19.97 16.07
N ILE A 196 -8.12 -19.57 15.63
CA ILE A 196 -7.71 -19.66 14.24
C ILE A 196 -6.40 -20.44 14.17
N TRP A 197 -6.39 -21.50 13.36
CA TRP A 197 -5.19 -22.29 13.10
C TRP A 197 -4.61 -21.97 11.73
N LEU A 198 -3.33 -21.56 11.70
CA LEU A 198 -2.60 -21.26 10.49
C LEU A 198 -1.35 -22.14 10.39
N GLU A 199 -1.20 -22.83 9.27
CA GLU A 199 0.05 -23.48 8.89
C GLU A 199 0.88 -22.50 8.05
N LEU A 200 2.02 -22.07 8.58
CA LEU A 200 2.93 -21.13 7.95
C LEU A 200 4.19 -21.82 7.47
N GLN A 201 4.50 -21.65 6.18
CA GLN A 201 5.74 -22.12 5.61
C GLN A 201 6.72 -20.95 5.45
N PHE A 202 7.80 -20.98 6.23
CA PHE A 202 8.86 -19.99 6.14
C PHE A 202 9.88 -20.37 5.06
N PRO A 203 10.52 -19.40 4.39
CA PRO A 203 11.53 -19.69 3.36
C PRO A 203 12.62 -20.63 3.88
N ARG A 204 12.90 -21.69 3.13
CA ARG A 204 13.94 -22.71 3.45
C ARG A 204 13.76 -23.36 4.84
N SER A 205 12.53 -23.43 5.34
CA SER A 205 12.19 -24.06 6.62
C SER A 205 10.98 -24.99 6.48
N LYS A 206 10.83 -25.94 7.41
CA LYS A 206 9.60 -26.73 7.53
C LYS A 206 8.42 -25.84 7.92
N SER A 207 7.21 -26.26 7.53
CA SER A 207 5.96 -25.65 7.98
C SER A 207 5.83 -25.71 9.50
N ARG A 208 5.13 -24.73 10.07
CA ARG A 208 4.83 -24.66 11.50
C ARG A 208 3.37 -24.26 11.69
N LEU A 209 2.76 -24.76 12.76
CA LEU A 209 1.40 -24.44 13.13
C LEU A 209 1.38 -23.26 14.11
N PHE A 210 0.47 -22.32 13.88
CA PHE A 210 0.18 -21.19 14.75
C PHE A 210 -1.30 -21.23 15.11
N CYS A 211 -1.59 -21.40 16.39
CA CYS A 211 -2.93 -21.35 16.95
C CYS A 211 -3.10 -20.01 17.68
N PHE A 212 -4.00 -19.18 17.18
CA PHE A 212 -4.42 -17.96 17.85
C PHE A 212 -5.68 -18.27 18.65
N VAL A 213 -5.65 -18.04 19.96
CA VAL A 213 -6.73 -18.41 20.87
C VAL A 213 -7.32 -17.18 21.54
N TYR A 214 -8.63 -17.15 21.69
CA TYR A 214 -9.29 -16.29 22.65
C TYR A 214 -10.24 -17.12 23.51
N ARG A 215 -10.07 -17.10 24.83
CA ARG A 215 -11.00 -17.70 25.77
C ARG A 215 -11.69 -16.59 26.55
N PRO A 216 -13.02 -16.40 26.40
CA PRO A 216 -13.78 -15.52 27.27
C PRO A 216 -13.65 -15.89 28.76
N PRO A 217 -13.70 -14.92 29.69
CA PRO A 217 -13.61 -15.19 31.13
C PRO A 217 -14.77 -16.05 31.65
N SER A 218 -15.94 -15.99 31.00
CA SER A 218 -17.15 -16.74 31.36
C SER A 218 -17.24 -18.15 30.74
N THR A 219 -16.18 -18.63 30.08
CA THR A 219 -16.22 -19.92 29.38
C THR A 219 -16.34 -21.12 30.33
N ASN A 220 -17.20 -22.07 29.96
CA ASN A 220 -17.51 -23.31 30.68
C ASN A 220 -16.27 -24.18 30.98
N VAL A 221 -16.37 -25.02 32.01
CA VAL A 221 -15.40 -26.04 32.47
C VAL A 221 -14.96 -26.98 31.34
N ALA A 222 -15.84 -27.24 30.37
CA ALA A 222 -15.56 -28.08 29.20
C ALA A 222 -14.42 -27.58 28.30
N PHE A 223 -14.03 -26.30 28.37
CA PHE A 223 -12.95 -25.73 27.57
C PHE A 223 -11.65 -26.52 27.66
N THR A 224 -11.27 -26.98 28.85
CA THR A 224 -10.00 -27.69 29.05
C THR A 224 -9.95 -29.03 28.31
N GLY A 225 -11.07 -29.76 28.25
CA GLY A 225 -11.16 -31.00 27.47
C GLY A 225 -11.13 -30.74 25.96
N LEU A 226 -11.85 -29.73 25.48
CA LEU A 226 -11.80 -29.34 24.06
C LEU A 226 -10.41 -28.84 23.66
N LEU A 227 -9.71 -28.12 24.54
CA LEU A 227 -8.34 -27.69 24.33
C LEU A 227 -7.39 -28.89 24.24
N GLU A 228 -7.52 -29.88 25.12
CA GLU A 228 -6.71 -31.10 25.10
C GLU A 228 -6.93 -31.92 23.82
N GLU A 229 -8.17 -32.09 23.37
CA GLU A 229 -8.52 -32.72 22.10
C GLU A 229 -7.88 -31.98 20.91
N MET A 230 -8.06 -30.65 20.86
CA MET A 230 -7.51 -29.78 19.82
C MET A 230 -5.98 -29.88 19.73
N LEU A 231 -5.30 -29.83 20.88
CA LEU A 231 -3.83 -29.91 20.93
C LEU A 231 -3.35 -31.32 20.52
N SER A 232 -4.07 -32.38 20.92
CA SER A 232 -3.77 -33.76 20.53
C SER A 232 -3.86 -33.96 19.01
N HIS A 233 -4.90 -33.41 18.37
CA HIS A 233 -5.02 -33.43 16.91
C HIS A 233 -3.87 -32.69 16.20
N SER A 234 -3.38 -31.60 16.81
CA SER A 234 -2.23 -30.86 16.29
C SER A 234 -0.92 -31.63 16.42
N ASP A 235 -0.75 -32.38 17.52
CA ASP A 235 0.44 -33.20 17.80
C ASP A 235 0.59 -34.34 16.79
N CYS A 236 -0.53 -34.97 16.40
CA CYS A 236 -0.58 -35.97 15.33
C CYS A 236 -0.05 -35.47 13.97
N LYS A 237 0.04 -34.16 13.74
CA LYS A 237 0.59 -33.59 12.50
C LYS A 237 2.13 -33.54 12.50
N ASN A 238 2.78 -33.77 13.64
CA ASN A 238 4.23 -33.76 13.80
C ASN A 238 4.91 -32.49 13.23
N LEU A 239 4.26 -31.33 13.45
CA LEU A 239 4.77 -30.01 13.11
C LEU A 239 5.11 -29.25 14.39
N SER A 240 6.08 -28.33 14.32
CA SER A 240 6.32 -27.41 15.43
C SER A 240 5.14 -26.46 15.55
N THR A 241 4.60 -26.34 16.76
CA THR A 241 3.35 -25.64 17.05
C THR A 241 3.59 -24.50 18.04
N VAL A 242 3.01 -23.35 17.74
CA VAL A 242 2.94 -22.18 18.62
C VAL A 242 1.48 -21.92 18.93
N VAL A 243 1.14 -21.84 20.20
CA VAL A 243 -0.21 -21.52 20.67
C VAL A 243 -0.13 -20.23 21.45
N LEU A 244 -0.85 -19.20 21.01
CA LEU A 244 -0.76 -17.86 21.59
C LEU A 244 -2.12 -17.17 21.64
N GLY A 245 -2.29 -16.30 22.62
CA GLY A 245 -3.50 -15.49 22.75
C GLY A 245 -3.88 -15.22 24.20
N ASP A 246 -5.12 -14.81 24.39
CA ASP A 246 -5.68 -14.48 25.70
C ASP A 246 -6.52 -15.64 26.22
N PHE A 247 -6.08 -16.25 27.33
CA PHE A 247 -6.71 -17.43 27.91
C PHE A 247 -7.57 -17.11 29.13
N HIS A 248 -7.50 -15.88 29.65
CA HIS A 248 -8.13 -15.52 30.92
C HIS A 248 -7.80 -16.49 32.08
N PHE A 249 -6.60 -17.08 32.09
CA PHE A 249 -6.06 -17.87 33.20
C PHE A 249 -4.88 -17.11 33.80
N ASP A 250 -4.99 -16.63 35.04
CA ASP A 250 -3.89 -15.90 35.66
C ASP A 250 -2.79 -16.85 36.17
N LEU A 251 -1.62 -16.83 35.53
CA LEU A 251 -0.49 -17.66 35.95
C LEU A 251 0.31 -17.07 37.13
N LEU A 252 0.09 -15.78 37.45
CA LEU A 252 0.69 -15.10 38.60
C LEU A 252 -0.18 -15.22 39.87
N GLU A 253 -1.43 -15.67 39.76
CA GLU A 253 -2.32 -15.87 40.90
C GLU A 253 -1.78 -16.96 41.84
N MET A 254 -1.69 -16.61 43.13
CA MET A 254 -1.22 -17.49 44.19
C MET A 254 -2.18 -17.44 45.40
N PRO A 255 -2.63 -18.61 45.93
CA PRO A 255 -2.34 -19.96 45.46
C PRO A 255 -3.04 -20.28 44.13
N ARG A 256 -2.32 -20.97 43.22
CA ARG A 256 -2.84 -21.26 41.87
C ARG A 256 -4.11 -22.14 41.92
N PRO A 257 -5.21 -21.72 41.27
CA PRO A 257 -6.45 -22.52 41.18
C PRO A 257 -6.24 -23.89 40.52
N SER A 258 -7.07 -24.88 40.89
CA SER A 258 -7.02 -26.23 40.28
C SER A 258 -7.27 -26.21 38.78
N THR A 259 -8.15 -25.35 38.30
CA THR A 259 -8.44 -25.14 36.87
C THR A 259 -7.19 -24.67 36.12
N THR A 260 -6.47 -23.70 36.65
CA THR A 260 -5.20 -23.21 36.08
C THR A 260 -4.10 -24.27 36.14
N LYS A 261 -4.05 -25.09 37.20
CA LYS A 261 -3.11 -26.23 37.27
C LYS A 261 -3.40 -27.27 36.20
N ASN A 262 -4.66 -27.66 36.02
CA ASN A 262 -5.07 -28.63 34.99
C ASN A 262 -4.76 -28.09 33.59
N TYR A 263 -5.07 -26.81 33.34
CA TYR A 263 -4.72 -26.11 32.10
C TYR A 263 -3.23 -26.18 31.78
N LEU A 264 -2.36 -25.88 32.75
CA LEU A 264 -0.91 -25.98 32.56
C LEU A 264 -0.45 -27.43 32.35
N ASN A 265 -1.06 -28.38 33.05
CA ASN A 265 -0.71 -29.79 32.94
C ASN A 265 -0.96 -30.35 31.53
N ILE A 266 -2.03 -29.90 30.85
CA ILE A 266 -2.31 -30.29 29.46
C ILE A 266 -1.14 -29.91 28.55
N PHE A 267 -0.70 -28.65 28.60
CA PHE A 267 0.44 -28.18 27.80
C PHE A 267 1.73 -28.91 28.17
N GLN A 268 2.00 -29.13 29.45
CA GLN A 268 3.18 -29.85 29.92
C GLN A 268 3.22 -31.30 29.46
N THR A 269 2.07 -32.00 29.50
CA THR A 269 1.94 -33.39 29.05
C THR A 269 2.22 -33.53 27.56
N LEU A 270 1.82 -32.52 26.77
CA LEU A 270 2.08 -32.45 25.33
C LEU A 270 3.43 -31.79 24.99
N GLY A 271 4.31 -31.58 25.97
CA GLY A 271 5.67 -31.08 25.75
C GLY A 271 5.78 -29.59 25.37
N PHE A 272 4.74 -28.79 25.63
CA PHE A 272 4.78 -27.35 25.40
C PHE A 272 5.42 -26.58 26.56
N GLU A 273 6.20 -25.55 26.23
CA GLU A 273 6.77 -24.60 27.17
C GLU A 273 6.10 -23.22 27.07
N GLN A 274 5.70 -22.65 28.21
CA GLN A 274 5.17 -21.30 28.30
C GLN A 274 6.30 -20.25 28.36
N LEU A 275 6.28 -19.27 27.45
CA LEU A 275 7.35 -18.29 27.29
C LEU A 275 7.15 -16.96 28.04
N ILE A 276 5.91 -16.54 28.28
CA ILE A 276 5.61 -15.25 28.92
C ILE A 276 5.61 -15.42 30.44
N THR A 277 6.40 -14.58 31.13
CA THR A 277 6.61 -14.63 32.58
C THR A 277 6.21 -13.34 33.31
N LYS A 278 5.93 -12.26 32.59
CA LYS A 278 5.56 -10.95 33.14
C LYS A 278 4.07 -10.68 32.97
N ALA A 279 3.49 -9.91 33.89
CA ALA A 279 2.09 -9.49 33.80
C ALA A 279 1.78 -8.86 32.44
N THR A 280 0.68 -9.30 31.84
CA THR A 280 0.21 -8.85 30.52
C THR A 280 -0.92 -7.85 30.67
N ARG A 281 -1.60 -7.82 31.82
CA ARG A 281 -2.58 -6.80 32.20
C ARG A 281 -2.08 -6.01 33.42
N PRO A 282 -1.41 -4.85 33.21
CA PRO A 282 -0.69 -4.15 34.26
C PRO A 282 -1.56 -3.65 35.41
N ILE A 283 -2.81 -3.24 35.10
CA ILE A 283 -3.73 -2.67 36.11
C ILE A 283 -4.07 -3.71 37.19
N SER A 284 -4.33 -4.95 36.79
CA SER A 284 -4.61 -6.06 37.71
C SER A 284 -3.35 -6.83 38.12
N ASN A 285 -2.19 -6.48 37.54
CA ASN A 285 -0.93 -7.24 37.69
C ASN A 285 -1.08 -8.74 37.39
N SER A 286 -1.93 -9.08 36.40
CA SER A 286 -2.25 -10.46 36.04
C SER A 286 -1.57 -10.88 34.73
N LEU A 287 -1.23 -12.15 34.61
CA LEU A 287 -0.66 -12.74 33.39
C LEU A 287 -1.72 -13.62 32.74
N LEU A 288 -2.43 -13.06 31.75
CA LEU A 288 -3.59 -13.68 31.10
C LEU A 288 -3.28 -14.10 29.65
N ASP A 289 -2.31 -13.45 29.02
CA ASP A 289 -1.91 -13.69 27.64
C ASP A 289 -0.69 -14.59 27.59
N HIS A 290 -0.80 -15.72 26.90
CA HIS A 290 0.21 -16.80 26.93
C HIS A 290 0.81 -17.08 25.55
N ILE A 291 2.02 -17.63 25.54
CA ILE A 291 2.69 -18.15 24.34
C ILE A 291 3.31 -19.50 24.71
N PHE A 292 2.66 -20.58 24.29
CA PHE A 292 3.15 -21.93 24.41
C PHE A 292 3.82 -22.38 23.11
N VAL A 293 4.99 -23.02 23.24
CA VAL A 293 5.73 -23.54 22.08
C VAL A 293 6.10 -25.00 22.31
N SER A 294 5.91 -25.86 21.30
CA SER A 294 6.32 -27.26 21.38
C SER A 294 7.82 -27.47 21.20
N GLN A 295 8.52 -26.51 20.58
CA GLN A 295 9.98 -26.58 20.33
C GLN A 295 10.63 -25.21 20.52
N LYS A 296 11.11 -24.95 21.74
CA LYS A 296 11.70 -23.66 22.14
C LYS A 296 12.95 -23.25 21.35
N ASN A 297 13.73 -24.22 20.86
CA ASN A 297 15.01 -23.99 20.14
C ASN A 297 14.87 -23.14 18.86
N PHE A 298 13.64 -22.99 18.33
CA PHE A 298 13.39 -22.12 17.17
C PHE A 298 13.16 -20.66 17.50
N PHE A 299 13.07 -20.28 18.77
CA PHE A 299 12.76 -18.92 19.19
C PHE A 299 13.96 -18.27 19.88
N THR A 300 14.18 -16.98 19.61
CA THR A 300 15.33 -16.24 20.16
C THR A 300 14.97 -15.35 21.33
N ASP A 301 13.76 -14.78 21.31
CA ASP A 301 13.32 -13.79 22.29
C ASP A 301 11.81 -13.81 22.43
N SER A 302 11.30 -13.44 23.59
CA SER A 302 9.87 -13.36 23.89
C SER A 302 9.61 -12.41 25.06
N GLY A 303 8.45 -11.76 25.07
CA GLY A 303 8.07 -10.92 26.19
C GLY A 303 6.84 -10.07 25.91
N THR A 304 6.73 -8.97 26.66
CA THR A 304 5.65 -7.99 26.51
C THR A 304 6.18 -6.69 25.93
N LEU A 305 5.36 -6.02 25.12
CA LEU A 305 5.65 -4.71 24.55
C LEU A 305 4.87 -3.63 25.31
N SER A 306 5.55 -2.56 25.73
CA SER A 306 4.93 -1.41 26.42
C SER A 306 4.15 -0.49 25.48
N LEU A 307 3.24 -1.05 24.69
CA LEU A 307 2.40 -0.35 23.73
C LEU A 307 1.04 0.02 24.35
N SER A 308 0.61 1.27 24.18
CA SER A 308 -0.62 1.82 24.75
C SER A 308 -1.85 1.60 23.84
N LEU A 309 -2.05 0.36 23.37
CA LEU A 309 -3.14 0.00 22.46
C LEU A 309 -4.41 -0.38 23.22
N SER A 310 -4.26 -1.25 24.21
CA SER A 310 -5.33 -1.74 25.10
C SER A 310 -4.92 -1.66 26.56
N ASP A 311 -5.76 -2.14 27.48
CA ASP A 311 -5.41 -2.46 28.87
C ASP A 311 -4.51 -3.70 28.99
N HIS A 312 -4.42 -4.52 27.93
CA HIS A 312 -3.44 -5.57 27.75
C HIS A 312 -2.17 -5.07 27.04
N LEU A 313 -1.02 -5.58 27.47
CA LEU A 313 0.28 -5.42 26.80
C LEU A 313 0.43 -6.50 25.73
N PRO A 314 0.76 -6.14 24.48
CA PRO A 314 1.01 -7.14 23.45
C PRO A 314 2.16 -8.08 23.83
N ILE A 315 1.91 -9.38 23.72
CA ILE A 315 2.91 -10.43 23.85
C ILE A 315 3.59 -10.69 22.49
N PHE A 316 4.87 -11.04 22.51
CA PHE A 316 5.61 -11.36 21.29
C PHE A 316 6.54 -12.55 21.50
N VAL A 317 6.85 -13.21 20.38
CA VAL A 317 7.91 -14.20 20.27
C VAL A 317 8.65 -13.99 18.94
N SER A 318 9.97 -14.10 18.95
CA SER A 318 10.83 -13.92 17.77
C SER A 318 11.35 -15.26 17.29
N LEU A 319 11.12 -15.58 16.02
CA LEU A 319 11.58 -16.82 15.39
C LEU A 319 13.02 -16.66 14.89
N ASN A 320 13.87 -17.64 15.19
CA ASN A 320 15.23 -17.75 14.67
C ASN A 320 15.17 -18.18 13.19
N SER A 321 15.31 -17.21 12.27
CA SER A 321 15.42 -17.50 10.85
C SER A 321 16.87 -17.59 10.43
N ARG A 322 17.30 -18.77 9.94
CA ARG A 322 18.61 -18.97 9.27
C ARG A 322 18.67 -18.34 7.87
N SER A 323 17.64 -17.61 7.44
CA SER A 323 17.71 -16.85 6.20
C SER A 323 18.80 -15.79 6.35
N ASN A 324 19.97 -16.03 5.73
CA ASN A 324 21.01 -15.03 5.56
C ASN A 324 20.35 -13.68 5.24
N ILE A 325 20.58 -12.72 6.13
CA ILE A 325 20.39 -11.28 6.00
C ILE A 325 19.93 -10.95 4.58
N PHE A 326 18.62 -10.82 4.37
CA PHE A 326 18.15 -10.23 3.12
C PHE A 326 18.91 -8.92 2.98
N LYS A 327 19.71 -8.79 1.90
CA LYS A 327 20.37 -7.53 1.54
C LYS A 327 19.35 -6.43 1.78
N GLN A 328 19.74 -5.45 2.59
CA GLN A 328 19.00 -4.22 2.85
C GLN A 328 18.14 -3.89 1.63
N PRO A 329 16.81 -4.03 1.68
CA PRO A 329 16.04 -3.89 0.47
C PRO A 329 16.18 -2.43 0.05
N GLY A 330 16.77 -2.23 -1.12
CA GLY A 330 16.85 -0.93 -1.75
C GLY A 330 15.46 -0.32 -1.82
N HIS A 331 15.40 1.01 -1.85
CA HIS A 331 14.14 1.70 -2.07
C HIS A 331 13.47 1.19 -3.34
N LYS A 332 12.12 1.15 -3.39
CA LYS A 332 11.44 0.93 -4.66
C LYS A 332 11.88 2.04 -5.62
N THR A 333 12.56 1.64 -6.69
CA THR A 333 12.96 2.51 -7.79
C THR A 333 11.93 2.32 -8.89
N LEU A 334 11.34 3.42 -9.34
CA LEU A 334 10.52 3.43 -10.53
C LEU A 334 11.39 3.91 -11.69
N HIS A 335 11.40 3.17 -12.78
CA HIS A 335 12.01 3.59 -14.04
C HIS A 335 10.96 4.39 -14.82
N ILE A 336 11.19 5.68 -15.01
CA ILE A 336 10.26 6.56 -15.75
C ILE A 336 11.00 7.39 -16.79
N ARG A 337 10.37 7.59 -17.94
CA ARG A 337 10.74 8.67 -18.87
C ARG A 337 9.99 9.94 -18.46
N SER A 338 10.72 10.96 -18.03
CA SER A 338 10.12 12.23 -17.58
C SER A 338 9.93 13.17 -18.76
N ARG A 339 8.68 13.56 -19.03
CA ARG A 339 8.34 14.57 -20.06
C ARG A 339 8.54 16.02 -19.63
N LYS A 340 8.84 16.29 -18.34
CA LYS A 340 8.91 17.66 -17.80
C LYS A 340 9.96 18.55 -18.49
N SER A 341 11.00 17.94 -19.05
CA SER A 341 12.11 18.63 -19.72
C SER A 341 12.21 18.24 -21.20
N LEU A 342 11.17 17.61 -21.76
CA LEU A 342 11.16 17.23 -23.18
C LEU A 342 10.88 18.47 -24.03
N SER A 343 11.82 18.80 -24.91
CA SER A 343 11.55 19.71 -26.03
C SER A 343 10.86 18.92 -27.14
N ILE A 344 9.60 19.25 -27.42
CA ILE A 344 8.80 18.55 -28.44
C ILE A 344 9.41 18.77 -29.83
N ASP A 345 9.75 20.01 -30.16
CA ASP A 345 10.31 20.36 -31.47
C ASP A 345 11.63 19.63 -31.71
N ALA A 346 12.55 19.66 -30.74
CA ALA A 346 13.83 18.97 -30.88
C ALA A 346 13.68 17.44 -30.99
N PHE A 347 12.68 16.85 -30.33
CA PHE A 347 12.39 15.42 -30.44
C PHE A 347 11.85 15.06 -31.82
N ILE A 348 10.93 15.88 -32.35
CA ILE A 348 10.41 15.74 -33.72
C ILE A 348 11.53 15.93 -34.75
N ASP A 349 12.39 16.92 -34.58
CA ASP A 349 13.54 17.18 -35.46
C ASP A 349 14.52 16.02 -35.44
N GLY A 350 14.82 15.46 -34.25
CA GLY A 350 15.66 14.28 -34.10
C GLY A 350 15.10 13.06 -34.82
N LEU A 351 13.79 12.83 -34.70
CA LEU A 351 13.11 11.76 -35.43
C LEU A 351 13.10 12.02 -36.94
N SER A 352 12.92 13.26 -37.37
CA SER A 352 12.91 13.62 -38.79
C SER A 352 14.28 13.42 -39.45
N CYS A 353 15.36 13.52 -38.68
CA CYS A 353 16.73 13.25 -39.12
C CYS A 353 17.13 11.77 -39.05
N ALA A 354 16.31 10.89 -38.47
CA ALA A 354 16.65 9.48 -38.34
C ALA A 354 16.65 8.79 -39.72
N PRO A 355 17.52 7.79 -39.96
CA PRO A 355 17.70 7.15 -41.26
C PRO A 355 16.59 6.13 -41.58
N TRP A 356 15.32 6.57 -41.62
CA TRP A 356 14.17 5.70 -41.84
C TRP A 356 14.16 4.98 -43.19
N SER A 357 14.88 5.51 -44.19
CA SER A 357 15.03 4.86 -45.51
C SER A 357 15.70 3.49 -45.42
N THR A 358 16.44 3.21 -44.33
CA THR A 358 17.03 1.88 -44.08
C THR A 358 15.96 0.78 -43.98
N LEU A 359 14.71 1.12 -43.62
CA LEU A 359 13.60 0.18 -43.51
C LEU A 359 13.16 -0.40 -44.85
N GLU A 360 13.42 0.29 -45.96
CA GLU A 360 13.04 -0.15 -47.31
C GLU A 360 13.93 -1.30 -47.82
N VAL A 361 15.03 -1.60 -47.12
CA VAL A 361 15.98 -2.67 -47.49
C VAL A 361 15.51 -4.04 -47.00
N PHE A 362 14.65 -4.08 -45.97
CA PHE A 362 14.20 -5.32 -45.36
C PHE A 362 13.05 -5.94 -46.15
N ASN A 363 13.11 -7.26 -46.32
CA ASN A 363 12.01 -8.04 -46.91
C ASN A 363 11.16 -8.75 -45.83
N ASP A 364 11.67 -8.83 -44.61
CA ASP A 364 10.98 -9.41 -43.47
C ASP A 364 10.36 -8.31 -42.58
N PRO A 365 9.05 -8.35 -42.31
CA PRO A 365 8.39 -7.36 -41.46
C PRO A 365 8.91 -7.32 -40.01
N SER A 366 9.35 -8.45 -39.46
CA SER A 366 9.85 -8.53 -38.08
C SER A 366 11.22 -7.86 -37.95
N GLU A 367 12.14 -8.09 -38.90
CA GLU A 367 13.42 -7.38 -38.97
C GLU A 367 13.21 -5.86 -39.17
N ALA A 368 12.26 -5.48 -40.03
CA ALA A 368 11.95 -4.08 -40.29
C ALA A 368 11.40 -3.35 -39.05
N ILE A 369 10.50 -3.97 -38.28
CA ILE A 369 9.96 -3.33 -37.07
C ILE A 369 10.99 -3.31 -35.94
N GLU A 370 11.85 -4.33 -35.81
CA GLU A 370 12.95 -4.32 -34.84
C GLU A 370 13.91 -3.16 -35.13
N GLN A 371 14.30 -2.98 -36.39
CA GLN A 371 15.13 -1.84 -36.80
C GLN A 371 14.42 -0.50 -36.58
N TRP A 372 13.11 -0.43 -36.82
CA TRP A 372 12.31 0.76 -36.52
C TRP A 372 12.37 1.09 -35.02
N TYR A 373 12.19 0.10 -34.15
CA TYR A 373 12.27 0.27 -32.70
C TYR A 373 13.66 0.71 -32.24
N LEU A 374 14.74 0.20 -32.84
CA LEU A 374 16.10 0.65 -32.55
C LEU A 374 16.27 2.15 -32.85
N LEU A 375 15.93 2.58 -34.06
CA LEU A 375 16.02 3.99 -34.46
C LEU A 375 15.14 4.90 -33.61
N PHE A 376 13.90 4.48 -33.34
CA PHE A 376 12.97 5.24 -32.52
C PHE A 376 13.45 5.37 -31.07
N ASN A 377 13.89 4.26 -30.47
CA ASN A 377 14.34 4.26 -29.08
C ASN A 377 15.66 5.02 -28.89
N ASP A 378 16.58 5.00 -29.85
CA ASP A 378 17.81 5.79 -29.80
C ASP A 378 17.51 7.29 -29.68
N VAL A 379 16.60 7.80 -30.51
CA VAL A 379 16.16 9.21 -30.44
C VAL A 379 15.37 9.45 -29.15
N LEU A 380 14.47 8.54 -28.77
CA LEU A 380 13.70 8.66 -27.54
C LEU A 380 14.59 8.69 -26.28
N ASP A 381 15.68 7.92 -26.27
CA ASP A 381 16.65 7.89 -25.17
C ASP A 381 17.49 9.16 -25.10
N ALA A 382 17.86 9.75 -26.23
CA ALA A 382 18.53 11.04 -26.27
C ALA A 382 17.67 12.18 -25.71
N HIS A 383 16.37 12.20 -26.03
CA HIS A 383 15.47 13.31 -25.68
C HIS A 383 14.67 13.10 -24.38
N ALA A 384 14.38 11.85 -24.02
CA ALA A 384 13.59 11.49 -22.84
C ALA A 384 14.16 10.26 -22.12
N PRO A 385 15.41 10.30 -21.63
CA PRO A 385 16.08 9.14 -21.06
C PRO A 385 15.33 8.55 -19.87
N VAL A 386 15.42 7.22 -19.72
CA VAL A 386 14.87 6.52 -18.55
C VAL A 386 15.60 6.97 -17.30
N LYS A 387 14.84 7.52 -16.34
CA LYS A 387 15.36 7.96 -15.04
C LYS A 387 14.87 7.04 -13.94
N SER A 388 15.81 6.57 -13.13
CA SER A 388 15.55 5.83 -11.89
C SER A 388 15.13 6.80 -10.79
N CYS A 389 13.85 6.77 -10.43
CA CYS A 389 13.29 7.61 -9.38
C CYS A 389 13.00 6.80 -8.13
N ARG A 390 13.61 7.20 -7.01
CA ARG A 390 13.32 6.64 -5.69
C ARG A 390 11.93 7.04 -5.24
N ILE A 391 11.07 6.05 -4.98
CA ILE A 391 9.77 6.30 -4.36
C ILE A 391 10.00 6.77 -2.93
N LYS A 392 9.58 8.00 -2.63
CA LYS A 392 9.61 8.56 -1.27
C LYS A 392 8.64 7.78 -0.39
N ARG A 393 8.95 7.66 0.91
CA ARG A 393 8.05 7.01 1.88
C ARG A 393 6.66 7.67 1.80
N PRO A 394 5.58 6.91 2.04
CA PRO A 394 4.25 7.49 2.16
C PRO A 394 4.31 8.61 3.19
N ARG A 395 3.86 9.81 2.80
CA ARG A 395 3.69 10.89 3.76
C ARG A 395 2.60 10.44 4.75
N PRO A 396 2.66 10.87 6.02
CA PRO A 396 1.52 10.72 6.90
C PRO A 396 0.27 11.28 6.18
N PRO A 397 -0.91 10.69 6.40
CA PRO A 397 -2.13 11.16 5.74
C PRO A 397 -2.32 12.66 5.97
N ASP A 398 -2.93 13.36 5.01
CA ASP A 398 -3.05 14.83 5.06
C ASP A 398 -3.86 15.34 6.28
N TRP A 399 -4.66 14.48 6.93
CA TRP A 399 -5.35 14.79 8.19
C TRP A 399 -4.46 14.70 9.43
N PHE A 400 -3.26 14.14 9.34
CA PHE A 400 -2.35 13.94 10.47
C PHE A 400 -1.46 15.17 10.68
N SER A 401 -1.72 15.89 11.76
CA SER A 401 -1.00 17.12 12.09
C SER A 401 0.17 16.88 13.04
N ALA A 402 1.08 17.86 13.15
CA ALA A 402 2.22 17.79 14.06
C ALA A 402 1.76 17.71 15.53
N GLU A 403 0.66 18.39 15.88
CA GLU A 403 0.07 18.41 17.22
C GLU A 403 -0.42 17.01 17.63
N ILE A 404 -1.02 16.26 16.70
CA ILE A 404 -1.40 14.86 16.92
C ILE A 404 -0.15 14.02 17.21
N GLY A 405 0.93 14.22 16.44
CA GLY A 405 2.21 13.56 16.66
C GLY A 405 2.79 13.82 18.04
N VAL A 406 2.79 15.08 18.50
CA VAL A 406 3.23 15.46 19.86
C VAL A 406 2.35 14.82 20.93
N ALA A 407 1.02 14.86 20.77
CA ALA A 407 0.10 14.26 21.73
C ALA A 407 0.27 12.73 21.84
N ILE A 408 0.55 12.04 20.73
CA ILE A 408 0.88 10.60 20.72
C ILE A 408 2.17 10.32 21.49
N LYS A 409 3.22 11.14 21.29
CA LYS A 409 4.48 11.00 22.03
C LYS A 409 4.26 11.17 23.53
N GLU A 410 3.50 12.18 23.94
CA GLU A 410 3.21 12.44 25.35
C GLU A 410 2.38 11.32 25.98
N ARG A 411 1.33 10.84 25.30
CA ARG A 411 0.57 9.66 25.74
C ARG A 411 1.48 8.44 25.95
N ASN A 412 2.41 8.19 25.03
CA ASN A 412 3.34 7.06 25.15
C ASN A 412 4.32 7.24 26.32
N ARG A 413 4.79 8.47 26.58
CA ARG A 413 5.62 8.79 27.74
C ARG A 413 4.87 8.53 29.06
N LEU A 414 3.64 9.02 29.17
CA LEU A 414 2.77 8.80 30.34
C LEU A 414 2.45 7.31 30.55
N HIS A 415 2.26 6.54 29.47
CA HIS A 415 2.07 5.10 29.58
C HIS A 415 3.30 4.41 30.20
N LYS A 416 4.51 4.76 29.76
CA LYS A 416 5.74 4.21 30.34
C LYS A 416 5.87 4.54 31.83
N LEU A 417 5.51 5.77 32.24
CA LEU A 417 5.50 6.17 33.64
C LEU A 417 4.45 5.41 34.46
N ALA A 418 3.25 5.24 33.91
CA ALA A 418 2.19 4.45 34.55
C ALA A 418 2.61 2.99 34.76
N LEU A 419 3.27 2.38 33.77
CA LEU A 419 3.83 1.04 33.90
C LEU A 419 4.97 0.95 34.92
N ALA A 420 5.84 1.98 34.99
CA ALA A 420 7.00 1.98 35.88
C ALA A 420 6.63 2.18 37.36
N HIS A 421 5.68 3.07 37.66
CA HIS A 421 5.34 3.45 39.03
C HIS A 421 4.05 2.84 39.56
N ASN A 422 3.20 2.30 38.66
CA ASN A 422 1.95 1.60 38.96
C ASN A 422 1.05 2.25 40.04
N ASN A 423 0.81 3.56 39.94
CA ASN A 423 -0.07 4.29 40.85
C ASN A 423 -1.26 4.94 40.13
N SER A 424 -2.34 5.22 40.86
CA SER A 424 -3.59 5.74 40.28
C SER A 424 -3.38 7.05 39.52
N SER A 425 -2.60 7.98 40.08
CA SER A 425 -2.37 9.29 39.47
C SER A 425 -1.73 9.19 38.07
N ASN A 426 -0.73 8.32 37.90
CA ASN A 426 -0.09 8.10 36.61
C ASN A 426 -1.01 7.39 35.60
N TRP A 427 -1.81 6.43 36.06
CA TRP A 427 -2.83 5.78 35.22
C TRP A 427 -3.93 6.75 34.78
N ASP A 428 -4.35 7.65 35.68
CA ASP A 428 -5.31 8.71 35.38
C ASP A 428 -4.74 9.71 34.37
N ALA A 429 -3.50 10.16 34.55
CA ALA A 429 -2.81 11.04 33.60
C ALA A 429 -2.72 10.38 32.20
N TYR A 430 -2.35 9.10 32.14
CA TYR A 430 -2.34 8.33 30.89
C TYR A 430 -3.74 8.25 30.26
N ARG A 431 -4.79 7.96 31.05
CA ARG A 431 -6.18 7.86 30.57
C ARG A 431 -6.65 9.17 29.94
N HIS A 432 -6.35 10.31 30.57
CA HIS A 432 -6.65 11.64 30.02
C HIS A 432 -5.92 11.88 28.69
N ALA A 433 -4.62 11.57 28.63
CA ALA A 433 -3.83 11.72 27.40
C ALA A 433 -4.30 10.79 26.27
N ARG A 434 -4.66 9.53 26.58
CA ARG A 434 -5.23 8.57 25.62
C ARG A 434 -6.52 9.11 25.02
N ASN A 435 -7.46 9.55 25.86
CA ASN A 435 -8.74 10.08 25.42
C ASN A 435 -8.58 11.34 24.57
N LYS A 436 -7.65 12.24 24.96
CA LYS A 436 -7.28 13.43 24.19
C LYS A 436 -6.78 13.08 22.79
N VAL A 437 -5.81 12.16 22.68
CA VAL A 437 -5.25 11.72 21.39
C VAL A 437 -6.35 11.10 20.50
N VAL A 438 -7.18 10.23 21.07
CA VAL A 438 -8.30 9.60 20.34
C VAL A 438 -9.25 10.66 19.82
N HIS A 439 -9.62 11.65 20.64
CA HIS A 439 -10.49 12.74 20.22
C HIS A 439 -9.86 13.57 19.10
N MET A 440 -8.60 13.97 19.23
CA MET A 440 -7.88 14.75 18.22
C MET A 440 -7.84 14.04 16.86
N ILE A 441 -7.53 12.73 16.85
CA ILE A 441 -7.52 11.93 15.61
C ILE A 441 -8.91 11.88 14.97
N ARG A 442 -9.97 11.65 15.75
CA ARG A 442 -11.34 11.59 15.23
C ARG A 442 -11.77 12.94 14.64
N SER A 443 -11.50 14.03 15.35
CA SER A 443 -11.85 15.39 14.92
C SER A 443 -11.09 15.79 13.65
N ALA A 444 -9.79 15.51 13.57
CA ALA A 444 -8.98 15.83 12.40
C ALA A 444 -9.42 15.05 11.14
N LYS A 445 -9.65 13.74 11.27
CA LYS A 445 -10.19 12.93 10.17
C LYS A 445 -11.54 13.45 9.68
N ARG A 446 -12.47 13.70 10.61
CA ARG A 446 -13.81 14.20 10.28
C ARG A 446 -13.74 15.53 9.54
N LEU A 447 -12.96 16.48 10.05
CA LEU A 447 -12.82 17.81 9.46
C LEU A 447 -12.21 17.73 8.06
N PHE A 448 -11.14 16.94 7.90
CA PHE A 448 -10.46 16.76 6.63
C PHE A 448 -11.40 16.22 5.55
N TYR A 449 -12.05 15.07 5.78
CA TYR A 449 -12.91 14.47 4.76
C TYR A 449 -14.15 15.30 4.48
N ARG A 450 -14.74 15.93 5.50
CA ARG A 450 -15.87 16.84 5.31
C ARG A 450 -15.49 18.02 4.43
N ASN A 451 -14.35 18.64 4.68
CA ASN A 451 -13.88 19.78 3.87
C ASN A 451 -13.49 19.32 2.45
N ALA A 452 -12.81 18.18 2.31
CA ALA A 452 -12.44 17.62 1.01
C ALA A 452 -13.66 17.33 0.13
N ILE A 453 -14.74 16.79 0.70
CA ILE A 453 -16.01 16.57 -0.02
C ILE A 453 -16.67 17.91 -0.37
N LYS A 454 -16.81 18.83 0.61
CA LYS A 454 -17.43 20.15 0.38
C LYS A 454 -16.74 20.96 -0.71
N SER A 455 -15.42 20.92 -0.77
CA SER A 455 -14.62 21.64 -1.77
C SER A 455 -14.59 20.97 -3.15
N ASN A 456 -15.26 19.82 -3.35
CA ASN A 456 -15.31 19.12 -4.62
C ASN A 456 -16.74 18.75 -5.05
N LEU A 457 -17.78 19.42 -4.52
CA LEU A 457 -19.19 19.14 -4.80
C LEU A 457 -19.55 19.21 -6.30
N ASP A 458 -18.84 20.05 -7.04
CA ASP A 458 -18.94 20.27 -8.48
C ASP A 458 -18.08 19.30 -9.32
N ASN A 459 -17.25 18.47 -8.69
CA ASN A 459 -16.34 17.54 -9.36
C ASN A 459 -16.54 16.08 -8.90
N PRO A 460 -17.53 15.37 -9.50
CA PRO A 460 -17.84 13.98 -9.14
C PRO A 460 -16.63 13.05 -9.21
N LYS A 461 -15.71 13.26 -10.17
CA LYS A 461 -14.50 12.44 -10.32
C LYS A 461 -13.56 12.57 -9.13
N ASN A 462 -13.41 13.78 -8.58
CA ASN A 462 -12.63 14.01 -7.37
C ASN A 462 -13.33 13.48 -6.13
N ILE A 463 -14.65 13.63 -6.01
CA ILE A 463 -15.43 13.00 -4.93
C ILE A 463 -15.21 11.50 -4.94
N TRP A 464 -15.38 10.83 -6.08
CA TRP A 464 -15.14 9.39 -6.21
C TRP A 464 -13.68 8.99 -5.93
N ARG A 465 -12.71 9.88 -6.15
CA ARG A 465 -11.32 9.66 -5.74
C ARG A 465 -11.15 9.77 -4.22
N ILE A 466 -11.76 10.76 -3.58
CA ILE A 466 -11.76 10.93 -2.12
C ILE A 466 -12.46 9.74 -1.45
N ILE A 467 -13.63 9.34 -1.95
CA ILE A 467 -14.38 8.16 -1.47
C ILE A 467 -13.56 6.87 -1.65
N ARG A 468 -12.85 6.71 -2.76
CA ARG A 468 -11.95 5.57 -2.96
C ARG A 468 -10.77 5.54 -1.99
N ASN A 469 -10.32 6.70 -1.49
CA ASN A 469 -9.27 6.76 -0.46
C ASN A 469 -9.80 6.50 0.96
N ILE A 470 -11.12 6.61 1.18
CA ILE A 470 -11.80 6.28 2.44
C ILE A 470 -12.28 4.83 2.44
N SER A 471 -12.70 4.35 1.27
CA SER A 471 -13.03 2.96 1.04
C SER A 471 -11.75 2.14 1.09
N PRO A 472 -11.81 0.90 1.59
CA PRO A 472 -10.68 0.01 1.45
C PRO A 472 -10.22 -0.05 0.00
N ALA A 473 -8.90 0.09 -0.18
CA ALA A 473 -8.30 -0.12 -1.48
C ALA A 473 -8.75 -1.48 -2.01
N LYS A 474 -8.98 -1.58 -3.33
CA LYS A 474 -8.89 -2.89 -3.98
C LYS A 474 -7.52 -3.43 -3.58
N CYS A 475 -7.46 -4.58 -2.89
CA CYS A 475 -6.21 -5.29 -2.68
C CYS A 475 -5.56 -5.43 -4.06
N SER A 476 -4.51 -4.66 -4.31
CA SER A 476 -3.78 -4.66 -5.59
C SER A 476 -2.77 -5.79 -5.67
N ASN A 477 -2.76 -6.68 -4.67
CA ASN A 477 -1.89 -7.82 -4.66
C ASN A 477 -2.49 -8.83 -5.63
N LEU A 478 -1.84 -9.00 -6.78
CA LEU A 478 -1.93 -10.26 -7.50
C LEU A 478 -1.67 -11.40 -6.49
N PRO A 479 -2.39 -12.53 -6.58
CA PRO A 479 -2.12 -13.69 -5.74
C PRO A 479 -0.64 -14.04 -5.86
N GLY A 480 0.10 -14.02 -4.76
CA GLY A 480 1.51 -14.42 -4.76
C GLY A 480 1.69 -15.94 -4.89
N HIS A 481 0.59 -16.69 -4.89
CA HIS A 481 0.49 -18.10 -5.14
C HIS A 481 -0.94 -18.45 -5.54
N LEU A 482 -1.11 -19.53 -6.29
CA LEU A 482 -2.40 -20.10 -6.67
C LEU A 482 -2.43 -21.57 -6.25
N SER A 483 -3.50 -21.99 -5.55
CA SER A 483 -3.71 -23.41 -5.24
C SER A 483 -4.56 -24.05 -6.34
N VAL A 484 -3.95 -24.90 -7.16
CA VAL A 484 -4.62 -25.66 -8.22
C VAL A 484 -4.56 -27.14 -7.84
N ASN A 485 -5.72 -27.78 -7.64
CA ASN A 485 -5.83 -29.20 -7.29
C ASN A 485 -5.00 -29.63 -6.04
N GLY A 486 -4.88 -28.73 -5.05
CA GLY A 486 -4.11 -28.96 -3.83
C GLY A 486 -2.60 -28.74 -3.96
N ASN A 487 -2.10 -28.45 -5.16
CA ASN A 487 -0.72 -28.05 -5.41
C ASN A 487 -0.60 -26.53 -5.49
N ILE A 488 0.46 -25.98 -4.91
CA ILE A 488 0.65 -24.54 -4.81
C ILE A 488 1.64 -24.09 -5.88
N VAL A 489 1.17 -23.21 -6.75
CA VAL A 489 1.94 -22.56 -7.80
C VAL A 489 2.43 -21.20 -7.31
N ASN A 490 3.73 -20.94 -7.40
CA ASN A 490 4.38 -19.74 -6.87
C ASN A 490 5.02 -18.85 -7.94
N ASP A 491 5.10 -19.34 -9.17
CA ASP A 491 5.70 -18.63 -10.30
C ASP A 491 4.64 -17.75 -10.98
N ASN A 492 4.97 -16.49 -11.25
CA ASN A 492 4.01 -15.54 -11.82
C ASN A 492 3.55 -15.93 -13.22
N THR A 493 4.43 -16.53 -14.02
CA THR A 493 4.11 -16.99 -15.38
C THR A 493 3.17 -18.18 -15.30
N GLU A 494 3.46 -19.13 -14.41
CA GLU A 494 2.60 -20.29 -14.20
C GLU A 494 1.24 -19.89 -13.62
N ILE A 495 1.17 -18.94 -12.68
CA ILE A 495 -0.11 -18.39 -12.20
C ILE A 495 -0.90 -17.77 -13.35
N ALA A 496 -0.25 -17.01 -14.23
CA ALA A 496 -0.89 -16.41 -15.39
C ALA A 496 -1.40 -17.48 -16.38
N ASN A 497 -0.61 -18.53 -16.63
CA ASN A 497 -1.00 -19.66 -17.46
C ASN A 497 -2.19 -20.39 -16.87
N GLN A 498 -2.22 -20.65 -15.56
CA GLN A 498 -3.35 -21.30 -14.90
C GLN A 498 -4.64 -20.46 -14.99
N PHE A 499 -4.54 -19.13 -14.85
CA PHE A 499 -5.68 -18.25 -15.11
C PHE A 499 -6.11 -18.31 -16.59
N ASN A 500 -5.15 -18.26 -17.51
CA ASN A 500 -5.43 -18.38 -18.94
C ASN A 500 -6.13 -19.69 -19.26
N ASP A 501 -5.62 -20.81 -18.79
CA ASP A 501 -6.20 -22.14 -18.99
C ASP A 501 -7.60 -22.23 -18.39
N HIS A 502 -7.82 -21.69 -17.19
CA HIS A 502 -9.14 -21.66 -16.59
C HIS A 502 -10.15 -20.86 -17.43
N PHE A 503 -9.80 -19.64 -17.85
CA PHE A 503 -10.72 -18.77 -18.58
C PHE A 503 -10.88 -19.15 -20.06
N ALA A 504 -9.82 -19.66 -20.70
CA ALA A 504 -9.87 -20.17 -22.06
C ALA A 504 -10.74 -21.43 -22.16
N ASN A 505 -10.73 -22.26 -21.11
CA ASN A 505 -11.47 -23.52 -21.07
C ASN A 505 -12.79 -23.44 -20.28
N ILE A 506 -13.17 -22.25 -19.79
CA ILE A 506 -14.40 -22.09 -18.99
C ILE A 506 -15.63 -22.53 -19.78
N THR A 507 -15.60 -22.34 -21.10
CA THR A 507 -16.65 -22.74 -22.04
C THR A 507 -16.88 -24.24 -22.11
N TYR A 508 -15.88 -25.07 -21.81
CA TYR A 508 -16.05 -26.54 -21.72
C TYR A 508 -16.70 -26.97 -20.40
N SER A 509 -16.61 -26.14 -19.36
CA SER A 509 -17.20 -26.39 -18.04
C SER A 509 -18.63 -25.84 -17.90
N VAL A 510 -19.03 -24.94 -18.79
CA VAL A 510 -20.41 -24.46 -18.88
C VAL A 510 -21.15 -25.37 -19.85
N ASP A 511 -22.13 -26.12 -19.35
CA ASP A 511 -23.08 -26.86 -20.19
C ASP A 511 -23.95 -25.85 -20.95
N LEU A 512 -23.43 -25.36 -22.08
CA LEU A 512 -24.09 -24.35 -22.93
C LEU A 512 -25.31 -24.90 -23.68
N GLY A 513 -25.80 -26.09 -23.30
CA GLY A 513 -26.70 -26.87 -24.12
C GLY A 513 -26.00 -27.30 -25.40
N VAL A 514 -26.60 -28.26 -26.10
CA VAL A 514 -26.08 -28.81 -27.36
C VAL A 514 -26.17 -27.73 -28.46
N ALA A 515 -25.28 -26.74 -28.42
CA ALA A 515 -24.94 -25.99 -29.60
C ALA A 515 -24.24 -26.98 -30.55
N PRO A 516 -24.63 -27.05 -31.83
CA PRO A 516 -24.03 -27.98 -32.77
C PRO A 516 -22.51 -27.80 -32.76
N LEU A 517 -21.78 -28.92 -32.62
CA LEU A 517 -20.33 -29.00 -32.47
C LEU A 517 -19.55 -28.30 -33.60
N TYR A 518 -20.22 -27.94 -34.69
CA TYR A 518 -19.64 -27.26 -35.83
C TYR A 518 -20.64 -26.23 -36.39
N PRO A 519 -20.15 -25.05 -36.84
CA PRO A 519 -20.95 -24.14 -37.64
C PRO A 519 -21.49 -24.87 -38.86
N ASN A 520 -22.71 -24.56 -39.29
CA ASN A 520 -23.21 -25.01 -40.59
C ASN A 520 -22.44 -24.25 -41.68
N TRP A 521 -21.33 -24.85 -42.13
CA TRP A 521 -20.45 -24.28 -43.15
C TRP A 521 -21.17 -24.05 -44.48
N ASP A 522 -22.14 -24.88 -44.83
CA ASP A 522 -22.94 -24.72 -46.04
C ASP A 522 -23.76 -23.43 -45.96
N TYR A 523 -24.47 -23.22 -44.86
CA TYR A 523 -25.21 -21.97 -44.61
C TYR A 523 -24.31 -20.72 -44.64
N ILE A 524 -23.14 -20.79 -44.00
CA ILE A 524 -22.18 -19.66 -44.00
C ILE A 524 -21.67 -19.41 -45.41
N SER A 525 -21.32 -20.46 -46.16
CA SER A 525 -20.83 -20.35 -47.54
C SER A 525 -21.88 -19.74 -48.46
N GLU A 526 -23.14 -20.17 -48.33
CA GLU A 526 -24.28 -19.72 -49.12
C GLU A 526 -24.66 -18.27 -48.76
N PHE A 527 -24.63 -17.94 -47.47
CA PHE A 527 -24.79 -16.57 -46.98
C PHE A 527 -23.72 -15.63 -47.53
N VAL A 528 -22.44 -16.02 -47.45
CA VAL A 528 -21.32 -15.21 -47.97
C VAL A 528 -21.43 -15.09 -49.50
N ALA A 529 -21.71 -16.17 -50.21
CA ALA A 529 -21.91 -16.17 -51.66
C ALA A 529 -23.08 -15.26 -52.10
N SER A 530 -24.19 -15.26 -51.34
CA SER A 530 -25.35 -14.39 -51.61
C SER A 530 -25.07 -12.90 -51.43
N ARG A 531 -24.01 -12.55 -50.69
CA ARG A 531 -23.62 -11.17 -50.37
C ARG A 531 -22.40 -10.69 -51.16
N LEU A 532 -21.69 -11.59 -51.85
CA LEU A 532 -20.57 -11.28 -52.72
C LEU A 532 -21.10 -10.67 -54.03
N PRO A 533 -20.68 -9.45 -54.40
CA PRO A 533 -20.98 -8.89 -55.72
C PRO A 533 -20.42 -9.79 -56.83
N SER A 534 -21.16 -9.94 -57.93
CA SER A 534 -20.74 -10.75 -59.11
C SER A 534 -19.44 -10.26 -59.77
N SER A 535 -18.95 -9.07 -59.39
CA SER A 535 -17.70 -8.45 -59.83
C SER A 535 -16.56 -8.50 -58.80
N ALA A 536 -16.71 -9.23 -57.70
CA ALA A 536 -15.71 -9.30 -56.64
C ALA A 536 -14.51 -10.16 -57.07
N SER A 537 -13.58 -9.56 -57.80
CA SER A 537 -12.22 -10.11 -57.94
C SER A 537 -11.47 -9.91 -56.63
N LEU A 538 -10.91 -10.99 -56.10
CA LEU A 538 -9.81 -11.07 -55.11
C LEU A 538 -9.82 -9.97 -54.03
N PHE A 539 -10.18 -10.35 -52.79
CA PHE A 539 -9.98 -9.49 -51.62
C PHE A 539 -8.53 -8.95 -51.61
N THR A 540 -8.39 -7.65 -51.85
CA THR A 540 -7.11 -6.97 -51.92
C THR A 540 -7.08 -5.92 -50.82
N ILE A 541 -6.13 -6.04 -49.90
CA ILE A 541 -5.92 -5.03 -48.87
C ILE A 541 -5.23 -3.84 -49.54
N THR A 542 -5.89 -2.69 -49.58
CA THR A 542 -5.28 -1.46 -50.09
C THR A 542 -4.09 -1.04 -49.22
N PRO A 543 -2.96 -0.63 -49.80
CA PRO A 543 -1.84 -0.10 -49.03
C PRO A 543 -2.29 1.05 -48.11
N ILE A 544 -1.80 1.02 -46.88
CA ILE A 544 -2.03 2.04 -45.86
C ILE A 544 -1.32 3.33 -46.30
N SER A 545 -2.03 4.46 -46.23
CA SER A 545 -1.45 5.78 -46.49
C SER A 545 -0.75 6.35 -45.24
N GLU A 546 0.16 7.30 -45.43
CA GLU A 546 0.78 8.01 -44.31
C GLU A 546 -0.26 8.72 -43.42
N GLN A 547 -1.28 9.31 -44.05
CA GLN A 547 -2.35 10.02 -43.36
C GLN A 547 -3.17 9.09 -42.44
N ASP A 548 -3.34 7.82 -42.83
CA ASP A 548 -4.04 6.82 -42.02
C ASP A 548 -3.25 6.49 -40.75
N VAL A 549 -1.93 6.37 -40.88
CA VAL A 549 -1.01 6.13 -39.75
C VAL A 549 -1.01 7.32 -38.81
N GLU A 550 -0.83 8.54 -39.33
CA GLU A 550 -0.80 9.76 -38.52
C GLU A 550 -2.12 9.98 -37.76
N SER A 551 -3.24 9.79 -38.46
CA SER A 551 -4.58 9.86 -37.87
C SER A 551 -4.79 8.81 -36.78
N SER A 552 -4.17 7.64 -36.91
CA SER A 552 -4.27 6.57 -35.91
C SER A 552 -3.40 6.84 -34.70
N LEU A 553 -2.16 7.29 -34.90
CA LEU A 553 -1.24 7.70 -33.84
C LEU A 553 -1.79 8.87 -33.02
N SER A 554 -2.37 9.88 -33.68
CA SER A 554 -2.98 11.03 -33.01
C SER A 554 -4.19 10.67 -32.14
N ARG A 555 -4.89 9.57 -32.43
CA ARG A 555 -6.02 9.04 -31.64
C ARG A 555 -5.60 8.12 -30.48
N LEU A 556 -4.31 7.83 -30.33
CA LEU A 556 -3.82 6.98 -29.24
C LEU A 556 -4.17 7.56 -27.86
N LYS A 557 -4.57 6.68 -26.93
CA LYS A 557 -4.91 7.06 -25.57
C LYS A 557 -3.65 7.17 -24.72
N SER A 558 -3.10 8.38 -24.59
CA SER A 558 -1.87 8.73 -23.84
C SER A 558 -1.84 8.42 -22.32
N LYS A 559 -2.86 7.76 -21.78
CA LYS A 559 -2.96 7.37 -20.35
C LYS A 559 -3.19 5.87 -20.16
N LYS A 560 -3.13 5.08 -21.23
CA LYS A 560 -3.22 3.63 -21.14
C LYS A 560 -1.87 3.04 -20.72
N ALA A 561 -1.89 1.80 -20.27
CA ALA A 561 -0.68 1.06 -19.96
C ALA A 561 0.17 0.92 -21.23
N VAL A 562 1.49 0.89 -21.02
CA VAL A 562 2.50 0.63 -22.04
C VAL A 562 2.34 -0.80 -22.56
N GLY A 563 2.58 -1.02 -23.85
CA GLY A 563 2.54 -2.33 -24.49
C GLY A 563 3.75 -3.20 -24.13
N LEU A 564 3.86 -4.36 -24.78
CA LEU A 564 5.03 -5.24 -24.68
C LEU A 564 6.30 -4.56 -25.20
N ASP A 565 6.15 -3.62 -26.14
CA ASP A 565 7.20 -2.81 -26.72
C ASP A 565 7.84 -1.79 -25.76
N GLY A 566 7.28 -1.58 -24.57
CA GLY A 566 7.84 -0.64 -23.60
C GLY A 566 7.69 0.84 -24.01
N VAL A 567 6.97 1.14 -25.10
CA VAL A 567 6.79 2.50 -25.62
C VAL A 567 5.47 3.11 -25.14
N ASP A 568 5.55 4.21 -24.40
CA ASP A 568 4.36 4.94 -23.96
C ASP A 568 3.68 5.60 -25.17
N GLY A 569 2.39 5.29 -25.37
CA GLY A 569 1.60 5.81 -26.50
C GLY A 569 1.53 7.34 -26.58
N CYS A 570 1.86 8.06 -25.49
CA CYS A 570 2.04 9.51 -25.55
C CYS A 570 3.24 9.93 -26.40
N PHE A 571 4.36 9.21 -26.37
CA PHE A 571 5.52 9.54 -27.22
C PHE A 571 5.21 9.28 -28.68
N LEU A 572 4.52 8.18 -28.99
CA LEU A 572 4.03 7.88 -30.33
C LEU A 572 3.07 8.96 -30.86
N GLN A 573 2.19 9.47 -30.00
CA GLN A 573 1.26 10.55 -30.34
C GLN A 573 2.00 11.87 -30.66
N ILE A 574 3.04 12.21 -29.89
CA ILE A 574 3.87 13.41 -30.12
C ILE A 574 4.71 13.25 -31.40
N ALA A 575 5.26 12.07 -31.59
CA ALA A 575 6.13 11.73 -32.72
C ALA A 575 5.39 11.57 -34.05
N ALA A 576 4.05 11.48 -34.03
CA ALA A 576 3.24 11.12 -35.19
C ALA A 576 3.63 11.83 -36.50
N PRO A 577 3.86 13.16 -36.54
CA PRO A 577 4.23 13.84 -37.77
C PRO A 577 5.58 13.37 -38.38
N ALA A 578 6.51 12.88 -37.55
CA ALA A 578 7.85 12.46 -37.98
C ALA A 578 7.97 10.95 -38.28
N ILE A 579 7.10 10.12 -37.69
CA ILE A 579 7.21 8.65 -37.78
C ILE A 579 6.12 7.99 -38.64
N SER A 580 5.14 8.75 -39.13
CA SER A 580 4.01 8.17 -39.87
C SER A 580 4.44 7.50 -41.16
N ASN A 581 5.33 8.13 -41.94
CA ASN A 581 5.85 7.52 -43.15
C ASN A 581 6.70 6.26 -42.88
N SER A 582 7.51 6.24 -41.82
CA SER A 582 8.36 5.09 -41.50
C SER A 582 7.54 3.87 -41.07
N LEU A 583 6.52 4.08 -40.24
CA LEU A 583 5.57 3.03 -39.85
C LEU A 583 4.71 2.57 -41.04
N ARG A 584 4.31 3.48 -41.93
CA ARG A 584 3.62 3.15 -43.19
C ARG A 584 4.42 2.13 -44.01
N THR A 585 5.74 2.31 -44.11
CA THR A 585 6.62 1.36 -44.83
C THR A 585 6.54 -0.04 -44.21
N VAL A 586 6.66 -0.15 -42.88
CA VAL A 586 6.60 -1.44 -42.17
C VAL A 586 5.23 -2.11 -42.28
N PHE A 587 4.15 -1.34 -42.11
CA PHE A 587 2.80 -1.88 -42.21
C PHE A 587 2.47 -2.37 -43.62
N ASN A 588 2.90 -1.64 -44.66
CA ASN A 588 2.69 -2.07 -46.03
C ASN A 588 3.57 -3.27 -46.42
N LEU A 589 4.76 -3.42 -45.82
CA LEU A 589 5.57 -4.63 -45.96
C LEU A 589 4.88 -5.84 -45.34
N SER A 590 4.21 -5.67 -44.20
CA SER A 590 3.39 -6.74 -43.59
C SER A 590 2.21 -7.13 -44.48
N ILE A 591 1.53 -6.14 -45.08
CA ILE A 591 0.41 -6.39 -46.00
C ILE A 591 0.87 -7.10 -47.27
N SER A 592 1.98 -6.67 -47.88
CA SER A 592 2.47 -7.24 -49.15
C SER A 592 3.05 -8.64 -48.99
N SER A 593 3.69 -8.93 -47.85
CA SER A 593 4.22 -10.26 -47.51
C SER A 593 3.13 -11.21 -46.98
N GLY A 594 2.00 -10.68 -46.49
CA GLY A 594 0.98 -11.47 -45.81
C GLY A 594 1.43 -11.99 -44.44
N VAL A 595 2.48 -11.42 -43.86
CA VAL A 595 3.08 -11.81 -42.58
C VAL A 595 2.90 -10.67 -41.57
N PHE A 596 2.46 -11.02 -40.36
CA PHE A 596 2.42 -10.09 -39.23
C PHE A 596 3.71 -10.24 -38.42
N SER A 597 4.24 -9.14 -37.87
CA SER A 597 5.49 -9.17 -37.10
C SER A 597 5.32 -9.86 -35.75
N ASP A 598 6.31 -10.67 -35.36
CA ASP A 598 6.33 -11.38 -34.07
C ASP A 598 6.94 -10.54 -32.92
N ALA A 599 7.34 -9.29 -33.19
CA ALA A 599 8.05 -8.40 -32.28
C ALA A 599 7.18 -7.73 -31.19
#